data_AF-A0A480A2F4-F1
#
_entry.id   AF-A0A480A2F4-F1
#
_cell.length_a   1.000
_cell.length_b   1.000
_cell.length_c   1.000
_cell.angle_alpha   90.00
_cell.angle_beta   90.00
_cell.angle_gamma   90.00
#
_symmetry.space_group_name_H-M   'P 1'
#
loop_
_entity.id
_entity.type
_entity.pdbx_description
1 polymer ?
#
loop_
_entity_poly.entity_id
_entity_poly.type
_entity_poly.pdbx_seq_one_letter_code
_entity_poly.pdbx_strand_id
1 'polypeptide(L)' 'MTFKEQLVAEIETMTEEQIAELLIMVKNMKTKPEIKRRFPVVNMVGKAKTLGDIVSPIVDEKDWECLK' A
#
# COMPACT_ATOMS: atom_id res chain seq x y z
N MET A 1 15.37 -1.81 -31.35
CA MET A 1 14.45 -0.72 -30.97
C MET A 1 14.27 -0.76 -29.46
N THR A 2 14.33 0.38 -28.80
CA THR A 2 14.08 0.48 -27.36
C THR A 2 12.58 0.42 -27.07
N PHE A 3 12.18 0.03 -25.87
CA PHE A 3 10.77 0.02 -25.45
C PHE A 3 10.11 1.40 -25.62
N LYS A 4 10.89 2.48 -25.45
CA LYS A 4 10.42 3.85 -25.67
C LYS A 4 10.04 4.10 -27.14
N GLU A 5 10.83 3.61 -28.09
CA GLU A 5 10.54 3.76 -29.53
C GLU A 5 9.27 3.02 -29.92
N GLN A 6 9.06 1.81 -29.39
CA GLN A 6 7.84 1.03 -29.65
C GLN A 6 6.58 1.74 -29.12
N LEU A 7 6.68 2.32 -27.93
CA LEU A 7 5.56 3.01 -27.28
C LEU A 7 5.20 4.31 -28.02
N VAL A 8 6.18 5.03 -28.55
CA VAL A 8 5.94 6.22 -29.38
C VAL A 8 5.23 5.86 -30.68
N ALA A 9 5.68 4.81 -31.38
CA ALA A 9 5.05 4.35 -32.62
C ALA A 9 3.59 3.92 -32.40
N GLU A 10 3.27 3.29 -31.27
CA GLU A 10 1.90 2.92 -30.93
C GLU A 10 1.02 4.15 -30.70
N ILE A 11 1.50 5.13 -29.92
CA ILE A 11 0.73 6.36 -29.63
C ILE A 11 0.43 7.15 -30.90
N GLU A 12 1.33 7.19 -31.87
CA GLU A 12 1.13 7.88 -33.15
C GLU A 12 -0.05 7.31 -33.96
N THR A 13 -0.42 6.05 -33.73
CA THR A 13 -1.54 5.40 -34.42
C THR A 13 -2.88 5.53 -33.67
N MET A 14 -2.86 6.05 -32.45
CA MET A 14 -4.04 6.19 -31.60
C MET A 14 -4.83 7.46 -31.92
N THR A 15 -6.14 7.42 -31.66
CA THR A 15 -7.01 8.60 -31.72
C THR A 15 -6.80 9.51 -30.51
N GLU A 16 -7.18 10.79 -30.63
CA GLU A 16 -7.11 11.74 -29.50
C GLU A 16 -7.88 11.25 -28.27
N GLU A 17 -9.01 10.58 -28.48
CA GLU A 17 -9.85 9.99 -27.42
C GLU A 17 -9.11 8.91 -26.64
N GLN A 18 -8.49 7.96 -27.36
CA GLN A 18 -7.70 6.88 -26.76
C GLN A 18 -6.44 7.43 -26.05
N ILE A 19 -5.82 8.47 -26.60
CA ILE A 19 -4.69 9.14 -25.96
C ILE A 19 -5.13 9.81 -24.65
N ALA A 20 -6.30 10.44 -24.63
CA ALA A 20 -6.86 11.07 -23.43
C ALA A 20 -7.14 10.02 -22.32
N GLU A 21 -7.71 8.87 -22.68
CA GLU A 21 -7.94 7.76 -21.75
C GLU A 21 -6.64 7.22 -21.17
N LEU A 22 -5.63 6.99 -22.01
CA LEU A 22 -4.32 6.50 -21.60
C LEU A 22 -3.62 7.50 -20.67
N LEU A 23 -3.72 8.80 -20.97
CA LEU A 23 -3.19 9.87 -20.12
C LEU A 23 -3.86 9.89 -18.74
N ILE A 24 -5.18 9.73 -18.68
CA ILE A 24 -5.94 9.63 -17.41
C ILE A 24 -5.47 8.41 -16.62
N MET A 25 -5.34 7.25 -17.27
CA MET A 25 -4.87 6.01 -16.63
C MET A 25 -3.47 6.19 -16.02
N VAL A 26 -2.53 6.77 -16.77
CA VAL A 26 -1.15 7.03 -16.30
C VAL A 26 -1.14 8.02 -15.13
N LYS A 27 -1.97 9.06 -15.16
CA LYS A 27 -2.11 10.00 -14.05
C LYS A 27 -2.64 9.31 -12.79
N ASN A 28 -3.66 8.47 -12.94
CA ASN A 28 -4.27 7.73 -11.82
C ASN A 28 -3.32 6.71 -11.19
N MET A 29 -2.40 6.12 -11.97
CA MET A 29 -1.35 5.25 -11.44
C MET A 29 -0.37 6.00 -10.54
N LYS A 30 -0.04 7.26 -10.86
CA LYS A 30 0.84 8.10 -10.02
C LYS A 30 0.18 8.54 -8.72
N THR A 31 -1.15 8.58 -8.69
CA THR A 31 -1.94 9.06 -7.54
C THR A 31 -2.54 7.93 -6.73
N LYS A 32 -2.07 6.68 -6.83
CA LYS A 32 -2.52 5.62 -5.91
C LYS A 32 -2.29 6.14 -4.48
N PRO A 33 -3.36 6.44 -3.71
CA PRO A 33 -3.16 6.76 -2.31
C PRO A 33 -2.51 5.53 -1.73
N GLU A 34 -1.37 5.73 -1.07
CA GLU A 34 -0.76 4.68 -0.27
C GLU A 34 -1.89 4.13 0.61
N ILE A 35 -2.29 2.88 0.37
CA ILE A 35 -3.39 2.28 1.11
C ILE A 35 -2.90 2.25 2.54
N LYS A 36 -3.31 3.23 3.33
CA LYS A 36 -3.10 3.30 4.76
C LYS A 36 -3.75 2.03 5.32
N ARG A 37 -2.93 0.99 5.49
CA ARG A 37 -3.34 -0.25 6.17
C ARG A 37 -4.02 0.16 7.47
N ARG A 38 -5.16 -0.46 7.76
CA ARG A 38 -6.12 -0.07 8.82
C ARG A 38 -5.42 0.61 10.00
N PHE A 39 -5.66 1.92 10.16
CA PHE A 39 -5.28 2.59 11.39
C PHE A 39 -6.19 2.04 12.51
N PRO A 40 -5.65 1.81 13.72
CA PRO A 40 -6.49 1.44 14.85
C PRO A 40 -7.57 2.52 15.03
N VAL A 41 -8.79 2.07 15.31
CA VAL A 41 -9.92 2.98 15.51
C VAL A 41 -9.60 3.87 16.70
N VAL A 42 -9.92 5.17 16.63
CA VAL A 42 -9.55 6.16 17.67
C VAL A 42 -10.03 5.74 19.07
N ASN A 43 -11.15 5.02 19.13
CA ASN A 43 -11.70 4.49 20.38
C ASN A 43 -10.90 3.31 21.00
N MET A 44 -9.87 2.79 20.31
CA MET A 44 -8.96 1.74 20.78
C MET A 44 -7.69 2.29 21.44
N VAL A 45 -7.46 3.61 21.41
CA VAL A 45 -6.32 4.23 22.08
C VAL A 45 -6.36 3.89 23.57
N GLY A 46 -5.30 3.26 24.08
CA GLY A 46 -5.19 2.82 25.47
C GLY A 46 -6.03 1.59 25.86
N LYS A 47 -6.79 1.00 24.92
CA LYS A 47 -7.59 -0.22 25.16
C LYS A 47 -6.98 -1.48 24.54
N ALA A 48 -6.02 -1.33 23.64
CA ALA A 48 -5.31 -2.45 23.07
C ALA A 48 -4.44 -3.12 24.14
N LYS A 49 -4.52 -4.45 24.22
CA LYS A 49 -3.59 -5.28 24.99
C LYS A 49 -2.62 -5.92 24.02
N THR A 50 -1.33 -5.88 24.35
CA THR A 50 -0.28 -6.59 23.64
C THR A 50 -0.26 -8.06 24.06
N LEU A 51 0.46 -8.89 23.30
CA LEU A 51 0.67 -10.28 23.69
C LEU A 51 1.34 -10.37 25.07
N GLY A 52 2.32 -9.51 25.35
CA GLY A 52 2.98 -9.38 26.65
C GLY A 52 2.02 -9.09 27.80
N ASP A 53 1.03 -8.20 27.60
CA ASP A 53 0.01 -7.90 28.60
C ASP A 53 -0.86 -9.12 28.94
N ILE A 54 -0.99 -10.06 28.00
CA ILE A 54 -1.79 -11.28 28.16
C ILE A 54 -0.98 -12.39 28.82
N VAL A 55 0.30 -12.55 28.45
CA VAL A 55 1.12 -13.68 28.87
C VAL A 55 1.99 -13.41 30.09
N SER A 56 2.25 -12.15 30.45
CA SER A 56 3.06 -11.77 31.62
C SER A 56 2.62 -12.37 32.97
N PRO A 57 1.32 -12.70 33.24
CA PRO A 57 0.96 -13.37 34.48
C PRO A 57 1.25 -14.87 34.49
N ILE A 58 1.59 -15.45 33.34
CA ILE A 58 1.73 -16.90 33.12
C ILE A 58 3.20 -17.27 32.90
N VAL A 59 3.93 -16.41 32.19
CA VAL A 59 5.29 -16.71 31.72
C VAL A 59 6.17 -15.47 31.87
N ASP A 60 7.44 -15.70 32.20
CA ASP A 60 8.46 -14.66 32.33
C ASP A 60 8.73 -13.96 30.99
N GLU A 61 9.19 -12.70 31.04
CA GLU A 61 9.41 -11.86 29.85
C GLU A 61 10.36 -12.50 28.83
N LYS A 62 11.41 -13.17 29.29
CA LYS A 62 12.41 -13.82 28.45
C LYS A 62 11.83 -14.88 27.52
N ASP A 63 10.74 -15.52 27.91
CA ASP A 63 10.17 -16.65 27.18
C ASP A 63 9.27 -16.22 26.01
N TRP A 64 8.78 -14.96 26.01
CA TRP A 64 7.93 -14.43 24.95
C TRP A 64 8.51 -13.21 24.23
N GLU A 65 9.67 -12.70 24.67
CA GLU A 65 10.39 -11.59 24.02
C GLU A 65 10.66 -11.84 22.53
N CYS A 66 10.87 -13.10 22.12
CA CYS A 66 11.14 -13.47 20.74
C CYS A 66 9.95 -13.28 19.76
N LEU A 67 8.75 -12.96 20.28
CA LEU A 67 7.52 -12.74 19.50
C LEU A 67 7.14 -11.26 19.34
N LYS A 68 7.97 -10.35 19.87
CA LYS A 68 7.77 -8.89 19.83
C LYS A 68 8.20 -8.29 18.51
#